data_AF-M0PFP0-F1
#
_entry.id   AF-M0PFP0-F1
#
_cell.length_a   1.000
_cell.length_b   1.000
_cell.length_c   1.000
_cell.angle_alpha   90.00
_cell.angle_beta   90.00
_cell.angle_gamma   90.00
#
_symmetry.space_group_name_H-M   'P 1'
#
loop_
_entity.id
_entity.type
_entity.pdbx_description
1 polymer ?
#
loop_
_entity_poly.entity_id
_entity_poly.type
_entity_poly.pdbx_seq_one_letter_code
_entity_poly.pdbx_strand_id
1 'polypeptide(L)'
;MDVELERLIDGLLTDIACPNCGNEFVIRANRLSKEDDNLYTTPHSCPGCEAEYEITVENDGQFVSYEANRFDEDEDHPSMFSSARKESLHRQTHPIRELVEGFAELNAALDILQENRERIHDACDIFRDEGLDDQGAEFDRRVNTDVHNYLASAYTFNQILQTIEPNIPTDGPVEEAKEEFEDEERVIMGLRVYAQHNLSLPFGYAQFIDENTARREMTLSVDLEEVNVIESDIDTYGPDGYREGADHHYEKVEGDTINIERRINLHYEAAKELVDAIGEHAEAEHGNELEDYRESVTYDTER
;
A
#
# COMPACT_ATOMS: atom_id res chain seq x y z
N MET A 1 -23.88 6.53 25.77
CA MET A 1 -23.04 7.03 24.67
C MET A 1 -23.38 6.14 23.48
N ASP A 2 -23.47 6.69 22.27
CA ASP A 2 -23.58 5.82 21.09
C ASP A 2 -22.19 5.31 20.68
N VAL A 3 -22.16 4.27 19.84
CA VAL A 3 -20.93 3.57 19.44
C VAL A 3 -19.98 4.50 18.67
N GLU A 4 -20.54 5.43 17.90
CA GLU A 4 -19.77 6.40 17.13
C GLU A 4 -19.03 7.36 18.06
N LEU A 5 -19.74 7.96 19.02
CA LEU A 5 -19.15 8.87 19.99
C LEU A 5 -18.13 8.14 20.90
N GLU A 6 -18.39 6.89 21.29
CA GLU A 6 -17.40 6.06 22.01
C GLU A 6 -16.10 5.92 21.21
N ARG A 7 -16.19 5.60 19.91
CA ARG A 7 -15.04 5.46 19.01
C ARG A 7 -14.27 6.77 18.86
N LEU A 8 -14.95 7.91 18.69
CA LEU A 8 -14.30 9.22 18.55
C LEU A 8 -13.57 9.61 19.83
N ILE A 9 -14.17 9.34 20.99
CA ILE A 9 -13.56 9.62 22.29
C ILE A 9 -12.36 8.72 22.53
N ASP A 10 -12.45 7.42 22.22
CA ASP A 10 -11.30 6.52 22.31
C ASP A 10 -10.15 6.99 21.40
N GLY A 11 -10.44 7.45 20.18
CA GLY A 11 -9.45 8.05 19.29
C GLY A 11 -8.83 9.33 19.85
N LEU A 12 -9.64 10.22 20.41
CA LEU A 12 -9.15 11.44 21.08
C LEU A 12 -8.26 11.12 22.28
N LEU A 13 -8.57 10.03 22.98
CA LEU A 13 -7.87 9.58 24.18
C LEU A 13 -6.68 8.64 23.92
N THR A 14 -6.36 8.38 22.65
CA THR A 14 -5.24 7.54 22.25
C THR A 14 -3.91 8.25 22.51
N ASP A 15 -2.89 7.49 22.93
CA ASP A 15 -1.52 7.96 23.20
C ASP A 15 -1.39 9.09 24.23
N ILE A 16 -2.37 9.23 25.12
CA ILE A 16 -2.29 10.18 26.23
C ILE A 16 -1.25 9.70 27.23
N ALA A 17 -0.39 10.60 27.73
CA ALA A 17 0.62 10.29 28.73
C ALA A 17 0.52 11.20 29.96
N CYS A 18 0.80 10.64 31.14
CA CYS A 18 0.82 11.36 32.40
C CYS A 18 1.90 12.46 32.38
N PRO A 19 1.57 13.73 32.65
CA PRO A 19 2.55 14.82 32.64
C PRO A 19 3.58 14.69 33.78
N ASN A 20 3.24 13.96 34.85
CA ASN A 20 4.11 13.80 36.01
C ASN A 20 5.19 12.72 35.80
N CYS A 21 4.86 11.59 35.16
CA CYS A 21 5.78 10.44 35.05
C CYS A 21 5.98 9.91 33.62
N GLY A 22 5.25 10.44 32.63
CA GLY A 22 5.33 10.01 31.23
C GLY A 22 4.70 8.66 30.92
N ASN A 23 4.11 7.97 31.91
CA ASN A 23 3.41 6.72 31.64
C ASN A 23 2.08 6.98 30.92
N GLU A 24 1.77 6.11 29.97
CA GLU A 24 0.55 6.15 29.17
C GLU A 24 -0.72 6.02 30.04
N PHE A 25 -1.73 6.81 29.71
CA PHE A 25 -3.07 6.76 30.28
C PHE A 25 -3.96 5.87 29.40
N VAL A 26 -4.29 4.70 29.91
CA VAL A 26 -5.25 3.80 29.25
C VAL A 26 -6.65 4.13 29.74
N ILE A 27 -7.26 5.14 29.14
CA ILE A 27 -8.64 5.56 29.38
C ILE A 27 -9.51 5.02 28.24
N ARG A 28 -10.70 4.52 28.56
CA ARG A 28 -11.67 4.02 27.57
C ARG A 28 -12.97 4.80 27.70
N ALA A 29 -13.57 5.18 26.58
CA ALA A 29 -14.81 5.94 26.51
C ALA A 29 -15.95 5.26 27.28
N ASN A 30 -16.02 3.93 27.23
CA ASN A 30 -17.03 3.15 27.95
C ASN A 30 -16.92 3.18 29.49
N ARG A 31 -15.84 3.75 30.04
CA ARG A 31 -15.67 4.00 31.48
C ARG A 31 -16.10 5.39 31.90
N LEU A 32 -16.46 6.24 30.94
CA LEU A 32 -16.97 7.57 31.22
C LEU A 32 -18.43 7.50 31.66
N SER A 33 -18.75 8.23 32.73
CA SER A 33 -20.11 8.43 33.23
C SER A 33 -20.67 9.69 32.59
N LYS A 34 -21.94 9.64 32.16
CA LYS A 34 -22.62 10.82 31.60
C LYS A 34 -23.07 11.72 32.76
N GLU A 35 -22.57 12.94 32.81
CA GLU A 35 -22.95 13.96 33.80
C GLU A 35 -23.99 14.93 33.22
N ASP A 36 -23.83 15.33 31.94
CA ASP A 36 -24.77 16.18 31.21
C ASP A 36 -24.90 15.71 29.74
N ASP A 37 -25.77 16.35 28.95
CA ASP A 37 -26.09 15.96 27.57
C ASP A 37 -24.87 15.87 26.65
N ASN A 38 -23.81 16.63 26.94
CA ASN A 38 -22.56 16.64 26.19
C ASN A 38 -21.32 16.50 27.08
N LEU A 39 -21.48 16.13 28.35
CA LEU A 39 -20.39 16.10 29.34
C LEU A 39 -20.27 14.71 29.95
N TYR A 40 -19.06 14.15 29.88
CA TYR A 40 -18.75 12.84 30.41
C TYR A 40 -17.51 12.90 31.30
N THR A 41 -17.52 12.16 32.41
CA THR A 41 -16.41 12.19 33.37
C THR A 41 -16.00 10.80 33.85
N THR A 42 -14.75 10.63 34.24
CA THR A 42 -14.31 9.44 34.98
C THR A 42 -13.11 9.76 35.87
N PRO A 43 -13.06 9.25 37.10
CA PRO A 43 -11.83 9.29 37.89
C PRO A 43 -10.81 8.29 37.30
N HIS A 44 -9.56 8.71 37.21
CA HIS A 44 -8.45 7.92 36.68
C HIS A 44 -7.21 8.08 37.56
N SER A 45 -6.65 6.97 38.02
CA SER A 45 -5.37 6.98 38.75
C SER A 45 -4.24 6.56 37.82
N CYS A 46 -3.18 7.36 37.76
CA CYS A 46 -2.01 7.08 36.94
C CYS A 46 -1.32 5.80 37.41
N PRO A 47 -1.10 4.80 36.53
CA PRO A 47 -0.46 3.54 36.92
C PRO A 47 1.02 3.69 37.33
N GLY A 48 1.68 4.80 36.97
CA GLY A 48 3.09 5.04 37.26
C GLY A 48 3.38 5.82 38.54
N CYS A 49 2.56 6.85 38.83
CA CYS A 49 2.79 7.75 39.95
C CYS A 49 1.62 7.83 40.93
N GLU A 50 0.56 7.03 40.71
CA GLU A 50 -0.66 6.96 41.53
C GLU A 50 -1.46 8.27 41.63
N ALA A 51 -1.00 9.35 40.99
CA ALA A 51 -1.71 10.62 40.93
C ALA A 51 -3.11 10.43 40.34
N GLU A 52 -4.11 10.99 41.02
CA GLU A 52 -5.51 10.88 40.64
C GLU A 52 -5.95 12.08 39.81
N TYR A 53 -6.67 11.81 38.72
CA TYR A 53 -7.20 12.78 37.77
C TYR A 53 -8.69 12.56 37.57
N GLU A 54 -9.46 13.63 37.45
CA GLU A 54 -10.77 13.66 36.83
C GLU A 54 -10.59 13.90 35.34
N ILE A 55 -10.93 12.89 34.54
CA ILE A 55 -10.97 13.04 33.09
C ILE A 55 -12.36 13.53 32.72
N THR A 56 -12.42 14.68 32.06
CA THR A 56 -13.63 15.30 31.55
C THR A 56 -13.58 15.26 30.04
N VAL A 57 -14.68 14.84 29.41
CA VAL A 57 -14.83 14.83 27.95
C VAL A 57 -16.07 15.63 27.58
N GLU A 58 -15.88 16.63 26.73
CA GLU A 58 -16.93 17.48 26.19
C GLU A 58 -17.17 17.20 24.71
N ASN A 59 -18.45 17.07 24.37
CA ASN A 59 -18.92 16.81 23.01
C ASN A 59 -19.65 18.03 22.45
N ASP A 60 -18.90 19.01 21.95
CA ASP A 60 -19.44 20.27 21.44
C ASP A 60 -19.73 20.20 19.93
N GLY A 61 -20.76 19.44 19.57
CA GLY A 61 -21.31 19.39 18.21
C GLY A 61 -20.30 18.91 17.15
N GLN A 62 -19.46 19.81 16.66
CA GLN A 62 -18.38 19.55 15.68
C GLN A 62 -17.06 19.12 16.32
N PHE A 63 -16.87 19.33 17.62
CA PHE A 63 -15.63 19.03 18.33
C PHE A 63 -15.86 18.02 19.45
N VAL A 64 -14.82 17.27 19.75
CA VAL A 64 -14.69 16.53 21.00
C VAL A 64 -13.40 16.99 21.67
N SER A 65 -13.48 17.34 22.94
CA SER A 65 -12.34 17.72 23.75
C SER A 65 -12.28 16.91 25.02
N TYR A 66 -11.06 16.69 25.52
CA TYR A 66 -10.84 16.15 26.84
C TYR A 66 -9.99 17.11 27.66
N GLU A 67 -10.23 17.09 28.96
CA GLU A 67 -9.39 17.70 29.97
C GLU A 67 -9.09 16.67 31.06
N ALA A 68 -7.86 16.64 31.57
CA ALA A 68 -7.50 15.84 32.74
C ALA A 68 -7.11 16.76 33.89
N ASN A 69 -7.98 16.85 34.89
CA ASN A 69 -7.83 17.72 36.05
C ASN A 69 -7.39 16.90 37.26
N ARG A 70 -6.26 17.24 37.89
CA ARG A 70 -5.75 16.48 39.05
C ARG A 70 -6.59 16.77 40.31
N PHE A 71 -6.91 15.75 41.11
CA PHE A 71 -7.71 15.91 42.35
C PHE A 71 -6.96 16.60 43.50
N ASP A 72 -5.63 16.47 43.55
CA ASP A 72 -4.78 17.09 44.59
C ASP A 72 -4.31 18.47 44.11
N GLU A 73 -4.97 19.52 44.59
CA GLU A 73 -4.81 20.94 44.20
C GLU A 73 -3.36 21.49 44.30
N ASP A 74 -2.95 22.21 43.25
CA ASP A 74 -2.17 23.47 43.24
C ASP A 74 -2.26 24.03 41.78
N GLU A 75 -2.54 25.34 41.60
CA GLU A 75 -2.82 26.02 40.31
C GLU A 75 -1.68 25.95 39.26
N ASP A 76 -0.51 25.37 39.60
CA ASP A 76 0.72 25.37 38.79
C ASP A 76 1.00 24.02 38.09
N HIS A 77 0.06 23.08 38.10
CA HIS A 77 0.22 21.83 37.35
C HIS A 77 -0.29 21.97 35.91
N PRO A 78 0.47 21.51 34.89
CA PRO A 78 0.02 21.57 33.51
C PRO A 78 -1.26 20.73 33.36
N SER A 79 -2.38 21.38 33.05
CA SER A 79 -3.59 20.67 32.65
C SER A 79 -3.36 19.97 31.32
N MET A 80 -3.84 18.74 31.20
CA MET A 80 -3.80 18.03 29.92
C MET A 80 -5.09 18.37 29.21
N PHE A 81 -4.97 18.94 28.02
CA PHE A 81 -6.09 19.29 27.19
C PHE A 81 -5.81 18.88 25.75
N SER A 82 -6.78 18.24 25.11
CA SER A 82 -6.79 18.07 23.66
C SER A 82 -8.19 18.30 23.14
N SER A 83 -8.27 18.88 21.95
CA SER A 83 -9.51 19.02 21.21
C SER A 83 -9.27 18.62 19.77
N ALA A 84 -10.17 17.83 19.20
CA ALA A 84 -10.13 17.49 17.79
C ALA A 84 -11.49 17.69 17.15
N ARG A 85 -11.47 18.00 15.85
CA ARG A 85 -12.69 17.97 15.03
C ARG A 85 -13.16 16.54 14.91
N LYS A 86 -14.47 16.31 15.06
CA LYS A 86 -15.07 14.99 14.86
C LYS A 86 -14.72 14.41 13.51
N GLU A 87 -14.79 15.20 12.44
CA GLU A 87 -14.41 14.77 11.09
C GLU A 87 -13.00 14.16 11.05
N SER A 88 -12.01 14.79 11.70
CA SER A 88 -10.64 14.28 11.74
C SER A 88 -10.57 12.96 12.51
N LEU A 89 -11.26 12.88 13.65
CA LEU A 89 -11.32 11.66 14.45
C LEU A 89 -12.08 10.54 13.72
N HIS A 90 -13.14 10.85 12.98
CA HIS A 90 -13.86 9.91 12.13
C HIS A 90 -12.91 9.26 11.14
N ARG A 91 -12.19 10.09 10.36
CA ARG A 91 -11.22 9.57 9.40
C ARG A 91 -10.18 8.68 10.06
N GLN A 92 -9.62 9.10 11.21
CA GLN A 92 -8.55 8.38 11.89
C GLN A 92 -9.00 7.09 12.58
N THR A 93 -10.24 7.03 13.06
CA THR A 93 -10.74 5.91 13.89
C THR A 93 -11.66 4.98 13.13
N HIS A 94 -12.02 5.29 11.88
CA HIS A 94 -12.97 4.48 11.13
C HIS A 94 -12.44 3.04 10.95
N PRO A 95 -13.25 1.99 11.21
CA PRO A 95 -12.84 0.60 11.07
C PRO A 95 -12.28 0.27 9.68
N ILE A 96 -12.84 0.89 8.65
CA ILE A 96 -12.44 0.67 7.25
C ILE A 96 -11.33 1.59 6.75
N ARG A 97 -10.77 2.47 7.60
CA ARG A 97 -9.74 3.44 7.19
C ARG A 97 -8.57 2.75 6.51
N GLU A 98 -8.03 1.70 7.14
CA GLU A 98 -6.84 1.02 6.63
C GLU A 98 -7.09 0.35 5.28
N LEU A 99 -8.30 -0.18 5.05
CA LEU A 99 -8.72 -0.69 3.75
C LEU A 99 -8.80 0.44 2.71
N VAL A 100 -9.44 1.57 3.03
CA VAL A 100 -9.62 2.69 2.09
C VAL A 100 -8.29 3.35 1.72
N GLU A 101 -7.47 3.66 2.73
CA GLU A 101 -6.15 4.29 2.52
C GLU A 101 -5.21 3.32 1.80
N GLY A 102 -5.16 2.06 2.21
CA GLY A 102 -4.35 1.04 1.55
C GLY A 102 -4.76 0.80 0.10
N PHE A 103 -6.06 0.74 -0.18
CA PHE A 103 -6.56 0.59 -1.55
C PHE A 103 -6.24 1.82 -2.41
N ALA A 104 -6.30 3.03 -1.85
CA ALA A 104 -5.89 4.24 -2.57
C ALA A 104 -4.39 4.24 -2.91
N GLU A 105 -3.53 3.79 -2.00
CA GLU A 105 -2.10 3.63 -2.25
C GLU A 105 -1.83 2.58 -3.35
N LEU A 106 -2.56 1.47 -3.34
CA LEU A 106 -2.43 0.41 -4.35
C LEU A 106 -2.84 0.90 -5.74
N ASN A 107 -3.94 1.65 -5.85
CA ASN A 107 -4.36 2.27 -7.12
C ASN A 107 -3.31 3.27 -7.64
N ALA A 108 -2.77 4.12 -6.77
CA ALA A 108 -1.72 5.05 -7.17
C ALA A 108 -0.45 4.32 -7.66
N ALA A 109 -0.11 3.18 -7.06
CA ALA A 109 0.98 2.34 -7.52
C ALA A 109 0.68 1.67 -8.88
N LEU A 110 -0.57 1.25 -9.11
CA LEU A 110 -1.02 0.71 -10.40
C LEU A 110 -0.95 1.76 -11.52
N ASP A 111 -1.32 3.01 -11.26
CA ASP A 111 -1.20 4.12 -12.21
C ASP A 111 0.27 4.32 -12.64
N ILE A 112 1.21 4.25 -11.70
CA ILE A 112 2.65 4.34 -12.00
C ILE A 112 3.11 3.14 -12.85
N LEU A 113 2.61 1.93 -12.58
CA LEU A 113 2.89 0.76 -13.42
C LEU A 113 2.37 0.96 -14.84
N GLN A 114 1.16 1.50 -14.99
CA GLN A 114 0.59 1.81 -16.30
C GLN A 114 1.48 2.79 -17.07
N GLU A 115 1.87 3.91 -16.46
CA GLU A 115 2.71 4.90 -17.13
C GLU A 115 4.03 4.30 -17.61
N ASN A 116 4.68 3.47 -16.80
CA ASN A 116 5.95 2.84 -17.18
C ASN A 116 5.76 1.76 -18.25
N ARG A 117 4.66 1.00 -18.19
CA ARG A 117 4.28 0.04 -19.24
C ARG A 117 4.09 0.75 -20.57
N GLU A 118 3.33 1.85 -20.59
CA GLU A 118 3.05 2.63 -21.80
C GLU A 118 4.34 3.16 -22.42
N ARG A 119 5.29 3.68 -21.63
CA ARG A 119 6.60 4.13 -22.13
C ARG A 119 7.37 3.02 -22.85
N ILE A 120 7.35 1.80 -22.31
CA ILE A 120 8.04 0.65 -22.90
C ILE A 120 7.32 0.21 -24.19
N HIS A 121 5.98 0.16 -24.16
CA HIS A 121 5.18 -0.17 -25.32
C HIS A 121 5.42 0.82 -26.48
N ASP A 122 5.38 2.13 -26.18
CA ASP A 122 5.68 3.20 -27.14
C ASP A 122 7.10 3.06 -27.71
N ALA A 123 8.09 2.71 -26.87
CA ALA A 123 9.45 2.48 -27.34
C ALA A 123 9.52 1.26 -28.27
N CYS A 124 8.86 0.16 -27.92
CA CYS A 124 8.77 -1.02 -28.77
C CYS A 124 8.04 -0.73 -30.10
N ASP A 125 6.98 0.09 -30.10
CA ASP A 125 6.28 0.53 -31.31
C ASP A 125 7.18 1.37 -32.23
N ILE A 126 7.87 2.38 -31.70
CA ILE A 126 8.84 3.19 -32.46
C ILE A 126 9.88 2.29 -33.13
N PHE A 127 10.42 1.33 -32.37
CA PHE A 127 11.41 0.40 -32.88
C PHE A 127 10.86 -0.53 -33.98
N ARG A 128 9.63 -1.02 -33.82
CA ARG A 128 8.96 -1.87 -34.82
C ARG A 128 8.69 -1.10 -36.12
N ASP A 129 8.34 0.17 -36.05
CA ASP A 129 7.97 1.00 -37.21
C ASP A 129 9.16 1.63 -37.93
N GLU A 130 10.15 2.13 -37.18
CA GLU A 130 11.24 2.96 -37.71
C GLU A 130 12.59 2.23 -37.76
N GLY A 131 12.74 1.15 -36.99
CA GLY A 131 14.03 0.47 -36.78
C GLY A 131 15.00 1.29 -35.92
N LEU A 132 16.27 0.84 -35.84
CA LEU A 132 17.33 1.61 -35.16
C LEU A 132 18.09 2.42 -36.21
N ASP A 133 18.05 3.74 -36.07
CA ASP A 133 18.89 4.66 -36.83
C ASP A 133 20.30 4.79 -36.19
N ASP A 134 21.09 5.77 -36.63
CA ASP A 134 22.43 6.07 -36.06
C ASP A 134 22.39 6.47 -34.55
N GLN A 135 21.19 6.61 -33.95
CA GLN A 135 20.98 6.88 -32.52
C GLN A 135 20.67 5.61 -31.71
N GLY A 136 20.87 4.41 -32.26
CA GLY A 136 20.55 3.14 -31.58
C GLY A 136 21.05 3.02 -30.13
N ALA A 137 22.27 3.51 -29.83
CA ALA A 137 22.81 3.48 -28.46
C ALA A 137 22.13 4.45 -27.48
N GLU A 138 21.47 5.51 -27.95
CA GLU A 138 20.63 6.38 -27.11
C GLU A 138 19.25 5.78 -26.90
N PHE A 139 18.68 5.20 -27.95
CA PHE A 139 17.43 4.44 -27.88
C PHE A 139 17.55 3.26 -26.89
N ASP A 140 18.61 2.46 -26.99
CA ASP A 140 18.89 1.33 -26.08
C ASP A 140 18.95 1.78 -24.62
N ARG A 141 19.62 2.91 -24.34
CA ARG A 141 19.73 3.46 -22.98
C ARG A 141 18.37 3.90 -22.44
N ARG A 142 17.52 4.50 -23.29
CA ARG A 142 16.16 4.90 -22.91
C ARG A 142 15.31 3.67 -22.58
N VAL A 143 15.26 2.68 -23.46
CA VAL A 143 14.53 1.42 -23.24
C VAL A 143 14.99 0.73 -21.97
N ASN A 144 16.30 0.65 -21.74
CA ASN A 144 16.86 0.08 -20.53
C ASN A 144 16.37 0.82 -19.27
N THR A 145 16.39 2.16 -19.31
CA THR A 145 15.89 2.99 -18.21
C THR A 145 14.40 2.76 -17.96
N ASP A 146 13.59 2.69 -19.01
CA ASP A 146 12.14 2.48 -18.89
C ASP A 146 11.81 1.10 -18.31
N VAL A 147 12.51 0.05 -18.75
CA VAL A 147 12.40 -1.30 -18.17
C VAL A 147 12.80 -1.29 -16.69
N HIS A 148 13.93 -0.67 -16.34
CA HIS A 148 14.34 -0.56 -14.94
C HIS A 148 13.33 0.19 -14.07
N ASN A 149 12.72 1.25 -14.58
CA ASN A 149 11.67 2.00 -13.89
C ASN A 149 10.45 1.11 -13.66
N TYR A 150 10.02 0.34 -14.66
CA TYR A 150 8.91 -0.60 -14.49
C TYR A 150 9.22 -1.66 -13.43
N LEU A 151 10.38 -2.32 -13.50
CA LEU A 151 10.80 -3.32 -12.50
C LEU A 151 10.85 -2.73 -11.08
N ALA A 152 11.35 -1.50 -10.94
CA ALA A 152 11.37 -0.81 -9.65
C ALA A 152 9.96 -0.52 -9.13
N SER A 153 9.07 -0.01 -9.98
CA SER A 153 7.68 0.25 -9.63
C SER A 153 6.89 -1.02 -9.32
N ALA A 154 7.16 -2.14 -10.00
CA ALA A 154 6.55 -3.43 -9.70
C ALA A 154 6.91 -3.95 -8.31
N TYR A 155 8.18 -3.78 -7.91
CA TYR A 155 8.58 -4.07 -6.54
C TYR A 155 7.90 -3.15 -5.52
N THR A 156 7.80 -1.84 -5.80
CA THR A 156 7.08 -0.92 -4.92
C THR A 156 5.60 -1.30 -4.80
N PHE A 157 4.96 -1.67 -5.90
CA PHE A 157 3.59 -2.18 -5.90
C PHE A 157 3.44 -3.41 -5.00
N ASN A 158 4.33 -4.40 -5.13
CA ASN A 158 4.30 -5.59 -4.26
C ASN A 158 4.55 -5.24 -2.77
N GLN A 159 5.47 -4.32 -2.47
CA GLN A 159 5.69 -3.86 -1.09
C GLN A 159 4.45 -3.18 -0.49
N ILE A 160 3.74 -2.37 -1.28
CA ILE A 160 2.48 -1.77 -0.86
C ILE A 160 1.43 -2.86 -0.64
N LEU A 161 1.27 -3.77 -1.61
CA LEU A 161 0.34 -4.90 -1.50
C LEU A 161 0.56 -5.72 -0.23
N GLN A 162 1.80 -6.13 0.07
CA GLN A 162 2.16 -6.88 1.29
C GLN A 162 1.88 -6.09 2.58
N THR A 163 2.04 -4.76 2.54
CA THR A 163 1.79 -3.89 3.70
C THR A 163 0.31 -3.78 4.00
N ILE A 164 -0.52 -3.69 2.96
CA ILE A 164 -1.98 -3.52 3.08
C ILE A 164 -2.73 -4.85 3.10
N GLU A 165 -2.06 -5.96 2.78
CA GLU A 165 -2.63 -7.31 2.70
C GLU A 165 -3.50 -7.69 3.91
N PRO A 166 -3.10 -7.41 5.16
CA PRO A 166 -3.93 -7.75 6.34
C PRO A 166 -5.28 -7.04 6.38
N ASN A 167 -5.43 -5.97 5.60
CA ASN A 167 -6.59 -5.08 5.61
C ASN A 167 -7.44 -5.19 4.36
N ILE A 168 -6.99 -5.90 3.31
CA ILE A 168 -7.77 -6.17 2.10
C ILE A 168 -8.46 -7.55 2.20
N PRO A 169 -9.59 -7.75 1.52
CA PRO A 169 -10.20 -9.07 1.41
C PRO A 169 -9.24 -10.06 0.74
N THR A 170 -9.27 -11.33 1.14
CA THR A 170 -8.33 -12.36 0.64
C THR A 170 -9.01 -13.63 0.16
N ASP A 171 -10.33 -13.63 0.02
CA ASP A 171 -11.12 -14.81 -0.33
C ASP A 171 -11.88 -14.65 -1.65
N GLY A 172 -12.32 -15.78 -2.19
CA GLY A 172 -13.12 -15.82 -3.41
C GLY A 172 -12.36 -15.27 -4.62
N PRO A 173 -12.94 -14.34 -5.41
CA PRO A 173 -12.30 -13.79 -6.61
C PRO A 173 -10.93 -13.14 -6.36
N VAL A 174 -10.69 -12.62 -5.15
CA VAL A 174 -9.40 -12.00 -4.82
C VAL A 174 -8.30 -13.04 -4.71
N GLU A 175 -8.59 -14.22 -4.16
CA GLU A 175 -7.62 -15.32 -4.06
C GLU A 175 -7.19 -15.80 -5.45
N GLU A 176 -8.15 -15.97 -6.38
CA GLU A 176 -7.88 -16.37 -7.76
C GLU A 176 -7.03 -15.32 -8.50
N ALA A 177 -7.41 -14.04 -8.43
CA ALA A 177 -6.65 -12.96 -9.06
C ALA A 177 -5.24 -12.82 -8.46
N LYS A 178 -5.08 -13.09 -7.17
CA LYS A 178 -3.79 -13.07 -6.49
C LYS A 178 -2.88 -14.20 -6.96
N GLU A 179 -3.40 -15.41 -7.13
CA GLU A 179 -2.62 -16.53 -7.67
C GLU A 179 -2.08 -16.22 -9.08
N GLU A 180 -2.91 -15.61 -9.95
CA GLU A 180 -2.50 -15.18 -11.28
C GLU A 180 -1.45 -14.07 -11.24
N PHE A 181 -1.64 -13.07 -10.36
CA PHE A 181 -0.66 -12.02 -10.14
C PHE A 181 0.70 -12.58 -9.67
N GLU A 182 0.71 -13.47 -8.67
CA GLU A 182 1.94 -14.06 -8.12
C GLU A 182 2.73 -14.84 -9.19
N ASP A 183 2.05 -15.47 -10.15
CA ASP A 183 2.72 -16.21 -11.23
C ASP A 183 3.46 -15.27 -12.19
N GLU A 184 2.89 -14.12 -12.55
CA GLU A 184 3.58 -13.12 -13.39
C GLU A 184 4.59 -12.27 -12.58
N GLU A 185 4.31 -12.02 -11.29
CA GLU A 185 5.21 -11.31 -10.37
C GLU A 185 6.56 -12.00 -10.26
N ARG A 186 6.59 -13.35 -10.16
CA ARG A 186 7.84 -14.12 -10.03
C ARG A 186 8.84 -13.82 -11.13
N VAL A 187 8.38 -13.70 -12.38
CA VAL A 187 9.25 -13.42 -13.54
C VAL A 187 9.77 -11.99 -13.48
N ILE A 188 8.89 -11.01 -13.18
CA ILE A 188 9.26 -9.59 -13.05
C ILE A 188 10.27 -9.40 -11.91
N MET A 189 10.05 -10.06 -10.78
CA MET A 189 10.96 -10.03 -9.64
C MET A 189 12.30 -10.66 -9.98
N GLY A 190 12.33 -11.80 -10.69
CA GLY A 190 13.58 -12.40 -11.16
C GLY A 190 14.38 -11.45 -12.06
N LEU A 191 13.72 -10.78 -13.01
CA LEU A 191 14.38 -9.80 -13.90
C LEU A 191 14.92 -8.61 -13.10
N ARG A 192 14.14 -8.09 -12.14
CA ARG A 192 14.59 -7.01 -11.25
C ARG A 192 15.82 -7.43 -10.45
N VAL A 193 15.78 -8.61 -9.86
CA VAL A 193 16.87 -9.21 -9.08
C VAL A 193 18.14 -9.25 -9.91
N TYR A 194 18.06 -9.77 -11.14
CA TYR A 194 19.20 -9.80 -12.05
C TYR A 194 19.74 -8.39 -12.32
N ALA A 195 18.85 -7.47 -12.67
CA ALA A 195 19.20 -6.13 -13.10
C ALA A 195 19.84 -5.31 -11.96
N GLN A 196 19.45 -5.56 -10.71
CA GLN A 196 20.08 -4.96 -9.54
C GLN A 196 21.52 -5.42 -9.33
N HIS A 197 21.80 -6.71 -9.54
CA HIS A 197 23.15 -7.26 -9.42
C HIS A 197 24.08 -6.85 -10.56
N ASN A 198 23.57 -6.91 -11.79
CA ASN A 198 24.37 -6.70 -13.00
C ASN A 198 24.28 -5.27 -13.55
N LEU A 199 23.56 -4.38 -12.85
CA LEU A 199 23.30 -2.97 -13.20
C LEU A 199 22.56 -2.74 -14.53
N SER A 200 22.21 -3.82 -15.23
CA SER A 200 21.47 -3.79 -16.50
C SER A 200 20.89 -5.17 -16.80
N LEU A 201 19.80 -5.21 -17.57
CA LEU A 201 19.35 -6.43 -18.24
C LEU A 201 20.05 -6.59 -19.59
N PRO A 202 20.49 -7.81 -19.95
CA PRO A 202 21.16 -8.07 -21.21
C PRO A 202 20.10 -8.34 -22.29
N PHE A 203 19.21 -7.38 -22.51
CA PHE A 203 18.18 -7.56 -23.52
C PHE A 203 18.76 -7.40 -24.92
N GLY A 204 18.29 -8.25 -25.82
CA GLY A 204 18.50 -8.16 -27.26
C GLY A 204 17.19 -7.91 -27.98
N TYR A 205 17.31 -7.50 -29.23
CA TYR A 205 16.17 -7.42 -30.13
C TYR A 205 16.01 -8.73 -30.88
N ALA A 206 15.02 -9.52 -30.49
CA ALA A 206 14.70 -10.77 -31.16
C ALA A 206 13.77 -10.51 -32.33
N GLN A 207 14.01 -11.15 -33.47
CA GLN A 207 13.04 -11.26 -34.55
C GLN A 207 12.43 -12.65 -34.54
N PHE A 208 11.12 -12.74 -34.39
CA PHE A 208 10.39 -13.98 -34.58
C PHE A 208 9.32 -13.82 -35.65
N ILE A 209 8.90 -14.95 -36.21
CA ILE A 209 7.82 -15.01 -37.17
C ILE A 209 6.61 -15.51 -36.40
N ASP A 210 5.59 -14.68 -36.25
CA ASP A 210 4.31 -15.13 -35.72
C ASP A 210 3.78 -16.23 -36.66
N GLU A 211 3.62 -17.45 -36.14
CA GLU A 211 3.19 -18.62 -36.90
C GLU A 211 1.77 -18.47 -37.45
N ASN A 212 0.92 -17.66 -36.80
CA ASN A 212 -0.47 -17.44 -37.19
C ASN A 212 -0.61 -16.35 -38.25
N THR A 213 0.20 -15.29 -38.19
CA THR A 213 0.11 -14.16 -39.12
C THR A 213 1.21 -14.12 -40.19
N ALA A 214 2.23 -14.97 -40.05
CA ALA A 214 3.47 -14.99 -40.84
C ALA A 214 4.20 -13.64 -40.88
N ARG A 215 3.90 -12.72 -39.95
CA ARG A 215 4.56 -11.43 -39.82
C ARG A 215 5.83 -11.59 -39.02
N ARG A 216 6.88 -10.86 -39.43
CA ARG A 216 8.06 -10.68 -38.60
C ARG A 216 7.70 -9.70 -37.50
N GLU A 217 7.72 -10.17 -36.27
CA GLU A 217 7.63 -9.33 -35.08
C GLU A 217 9.03 -9.19 -34.50
N MET A 218 9.37 -7.96 -34.11
CA MET A 218 10.63 -7.66 -33.45
C MET A 218 10.29 -7.26 -32.02
N THR A 219 10.92 -7.90 -31.05
CA THR A 219 10.61 -7.68 -29.64
C THR A 219 11.85 -7.50 -28.79
N LEU A 220 11.61 -6.88 -27.64
CA LEU A 220 12.57 -6.76 -26.56
C LEU A 220 12.60 -8.07 -25.78
N SER A 221 13.70 -8.80 -25.85
CA SER A 221 13.82 -10.12 -25.23
C SER A 221 15.11 -10.29 -24.46
N VAL A 222 15.11 -11.16 -23.46
CA VAL A 222 16.30 -11.58 -22.73
C VAL A 222 16.45 -13.09 -22.89
N ASP A 223 17.67 -13.54 -23.19
CA ASP A 223 17.96 -14.97 -23.26
C ASP A 223 17.90 -15.57 -21.86
N LEU A 224 17.14 -16.66 -21.71
CA LEU A 224 16.91 -17.26 -20.40
C LEU A 224 18.22 -17.77 -19.80
N GLU A 225 19.12 -18.32 -20.61
CA GLU A 225 20.45 -18.76 -20.17
C GLU A 225 21.28 -17.62 -19.53
N GLU A 226 21.08 -16.37 -19.93
CA GLU A 226 21.83 -15.23 -19.41
C GLU A 226 21.34 -14.76 -18.03
N VAL A 227 20.03 -14.90 -17.76
CA VAL A 227 19.42 -14.52 -16.48
C VAL A 227 19.22 -15.69 -15.52
N ASN A 228 19.25 -16.92 -16.01
CA ASN A 228 19.16 -18.16 -15.23
C ASN A 228 20.48 -18.54 -14.53
N VAL A 229 21.17 -17.51 -14.02
CA VAL A 229 22.42 -17.63 -13.25
C VAL A 229 22.30 -17.03 -11.86
N ILE A 230 21.10 -16.59 -11.48
CA ILE A 230 20.80 -16.10 -10.13
C ILE A 230 20.87 -17.30 -9.17
N GLU A 231 21.99 -17.44 -8.47
CA GLU A 231 22.10 -18.36 -7.33
C GLU A 231 21.47 -17.71 -6.09
N SER A 232 20.72 -18.49 -5.30
CA SER A 232 20.22 -18.03 -3.99
C SER A 232 21.43 -17.72 -3.10
N ASP A 233 21.54 -16.49 -2.63
CA ASP A 233 22.68 -16.01 -1.85
C ASP A 233 22.21 -15.39 -0.52
N ILE A 234 21.30 -16.11 0.13
CA ILE A 234 20.68 -15.77 1.43
C ILE A 234 21.73 -15.57 2.55
N ASP A 235 22.93 -16.12 2.37
CA ASP A 235 24.03 -16.01 3.32
C ASP A 235 24.83 -14.70 3.12
N THR A 236 24.76 -14.07 1.94
CA THR A 236 25.52 -12.86 1.57
C THR A 236 24.67 -11.59 1.60
N TYR A 237 23.39 -11.68 1.25
CA TYR A 237 22.45 -10.56 1.28
C TYR A 237 21.32 -10.89 2.28
N GLY A 238 20.90 -9.90 3.09
CA GLY A 238 19.91 -10.10 4.16
C GLY A 238 18.52 -10.54 3.67
N PRO A 239 17.46 -10.52 4.51
CA PRO A 239 16.12 -10.96 4.11
C PRO A 239 15.54 -10.25 2.88
N ASP A 240 16.08 -9.07 2.55
CA ASP A 240 15.71 -8.25 1.38
C ASP A 240 16.54 -8.57 0.12
N GLY A 241 17.43 -9.56 0.18
CA GLY A 241 18.28 -10.00 -0.92
C GLY A 241 18.31 -11.52 -1.07
N TYR A 242 17.57 -11.98 -2.08
CA TYR A 242 17.85 -13.23 -2.80
C TYR A 242 17.74 -14.52 -1.98
N ARG A 243 16.56 -14.73 -1.39
CA ARG A 243 16.20 -16.02 -0.77
C ARG A 243 16.05 -17.13 -1.80
N GLU A 244 15.67 -16.80 -3.02
CA GLU A 244 15.19 -17.75 -4.03
C GLU A 244 16.06 -17.69 -5.29
N GLY A 245 16.39 -18.87 -5.83
CA GLY A 245 17.26 -19.01 -7.00
C GLY A 245 16.48 -18.88 -8.31
N ALA A 246 17.19 -18.89 -9.43
CA ALA A 246 16.59 -18.70 -10.75
C ALA A 246 15.47 -19.70 -11.10
N ASP A 247 15.53 -20.94 -10.62
CA ASP A 247 14.44 -21.93 -10.78
C ASP A 247 13.11 -21.41 -10.20
N HIS A 248 13.14 -20.74 -9.05
CA HIS A 248 11.93 -20.16 -8.45
C HIS A 248 11.27 -19.13 -9.37
N HIS A 249 12.08 -18.30 -10.04
CA HIS A 249 11.59 -17.19 -10.86
C HIS A 249 11.20 -17.63 -12.28
N TYR A 250 11.88 -18.62 -12.85
CA TYR A 250 11.80 -18.90 -14.28
C TYR A 250 11.37 -20.34 -14.65
N GLU A 251 11.13 -21.24 -13.69
CA GLU A 251 10.75 -22.64 -13.99
C GLU A 251 9.51 -22.75 -14.91
N LYS A 252 8.56 -21.83 -14.77
CA LYS A 252 7.33 -21.78 -15.57
C LYS A 252 7.47 -21.05 -16.92
N VAL A 253 8.64 -20.48 -17.23
CA VAL A 253 8.85 -19.77 -18.50
C VAL A 253 9.02 -20.79 -19.63
N GLU A 254 8.11 -20.77 -20.60
CA GLU A 254 8.21 -21.61 -21.80
C GLU A 254 9.20 -21.02 -22.81
N GLY A 255 10.12 -21.85 -23.30
CA GLY A 255 11.12 -21.49 -24.32
C GLY A 255 12.43 -20.94 -23.75
N ASP A 256 13.33 -20.53 -24.64
CA ASP A 256 14.69 -20.13 -24.27
C ASP A 256 14.85 -18.61 -24.10
N THR A 257 13.76 -17.84 -24.27
CA THR A 257 13.80 -16.37 -24.23
C THR A 257 12.60 -15.81 -23.46
N ILE A 258 12.82 -14.73 -22.70
CA ILE A 258 11.79 -13.95 -22.04
C ILE A 258 11.50 -12.71 -22.89
N ASN A 259 10.29 -12.60 -23.44
CA ASN A 259 9.82 -11.37 -24.07
C ASN A 259 9.44 -10.35 -22.98
N ILE A 260 10.25 -9.30 -22.81
CA ILE A 260 10.08 -8.29 -21.76
C ILE A 260 8.76 -7.55 -21.93
N GLU A 261 8.47 -7.05 -23.13
CA GLU A 261 7.24 -6.29 -23.40
C GLU A 261 6.00 -7.11 -23.06
N ARG A 262 5.99 -8.38 -23.47
CA ARG A 262 4.89 -9.31 -23.16
C ARG A 262 4.76 -9.56 -21.66
N ARG A 263 5.87 -9.81 -20.95
CA ARG A 263 5.83 -10.06 -19.49
C ARG A 263 5.39 -8.85 -18.69
N ILE A 264 5.84 -7.66 -19.09
CA ILE A 264 5.40 -6.40 -18.51
C ILE A 264 3.89 -6.21 -18.70
N ASN A 265 3.37 -6.49 -19.90
CA ASN A 265 1.93 -6.45 -20.17
C ASN A 265 1.15 -7.44 -19.31
N LEU A 266 1.57 -8.72 -19.27
CA LEU A 266 0.90 -9.75 -18.48
C LEU A 266 0.88 -9.40 -16.99
N HIS A 267 2.03 -8.99 -16.44
CA HIS A 267 2.11 -8.55 -15.05
C HIS A 267 1.19 -7.36 -14.75
N TYR A 268 1.14 -6.36 -15.64
CA TYR A 268 0.26 -5.20 -15.42
C TYR A 268 -1.21 -5.60 -15.45
N GLU A 269 -1.64 -6.42 -16.42
CA GLU A 269 -3.04 -6.84 -16.49
C GLU A 269 -3.42 -7.69 -15.26
N ALA A 270 -2.54 -8.60 -14.81
CA ALA A 270 -2.78 -9.37 -13.58
C ALA A 270 -2.82 -8.48 -12.32
N ALA A 271 -1.94 -7.48 -12.23
CA ALA A 271 -1.96 -6.50 -11.12
C ALA A 271 -3.25 -5.67 -11.13
N LYS A 272 -3.72 -5.28 -12.31
CA LYS A 272 -4.97 -4.54 -12.48
C LYS A 272 -6.17 -5.40 -12.11
N GLU A 273 -6.23 -6.64 -12.58
CA GLU A 273 -7.30 -7.58 -12.25
C GLU A 273 -7.35 -7.84 -10.74
N LEU A 274 -6.20 -7.95 -10.07
CA LEU A 274 -6.15 -8.04 -8.61
C LEU A 274 -6.72 -6.78 -7.92
N VAL A 275 -6.33 -5.59 -8.37
CA VAL A 275 -6.87 -4.32 -7.81
C VAL A 275 -8.38 -4.22 -8.04
N ASP A 276 -8.85 -4.56 -9.25
CA ASP A 276 -10.27 -4.56 -9.59
C ASP A 276 -11.05 -5.56 -8.71
N ALA A 277 -10.53 -6.78 -8.53
CA ALA A 277 -11.12 -7.80 -7.67
C ALA A 277 -11.19 -7.37 -6.20
N ILE A 278 -10.12 -6.76 -5.67
CA ILE A 278 -10.11 -6.20 -4.30
C ILE A 278 -11.20 -5.13 -4.17
N GLY A 279 -11.30 -4.22 -5.14
CA GLY A 279 -12.29 -3.14 -5.14
C GLY A 279 -13.72 -3.64 -5.19
N GLU A 280 -14.04 -4.56 -6.12
CA GLU A 280 -15.37 -5.15 -6.25
C GLU A 280 -15.77 -5.95 -5.00
N HIS A 281 -14.85 -6.72 -4.44
CA HIS A 281 -15.11 -7.50 -3.24
C HIS A 281 -15.29 -6.60 -2.01
N ALA A 282 -14.46 -5.57 -1.86
CA ALA A 282 -14.59 -4.59 -0.79
C ALA A 282 -15.95 -3.86 -0.84
N GLU A 283 -16.43 -3.47 -2.02
CA GLU A 283 -17.76 -2.87 -2.19
C GLU A 283 -18.89 -3.87 -1.87
N ALA A 284 -18.72 -5.14 -2.21
CA ALA A 284 -19.71 -6.17 -1.93
C ALA A 284 -19.85 -6.49 -0.43
N GLU A 285 -18.73 -6.64 0.29
CA GLU A 285 -18.73 -7.00 1.72
C GLU A 285 -18.90 -5.78 2.63
N HIS A 286 -18.31 -4.64 2.26
CA HIS A 286 -18.22 -3.46 3.11
C HIS A 286 -18.92 -2.21 2.57
N GLY A 287 -19.78 -2.32 1.55
CA GLY A 287 -20.40 -1.17 0.89
C GLY A 287 -21.06 -0.14 1.84
N ASN A 288 -21.76 -0.60 2.89
CA ASN A 288 -22.36 0.31 3.88
C ASN A 288 -21.30 1.06 4.72
N GLU A 289 -20.21 0.38 5.09
CA GLU A 289 -19.12 0.97 5.87
C GLU A 289 -18.27 1.93 5.01
N LEU A 290 -18.13 1.63 3.71
CA LEU A 290 -17.51 2.51 2.73
C LEU A 290 -18.35 3.77 2.50
N GLU A 291 -19.68 3.64 2.43
CA GLU A 291 -20.59 4.78 2.35
C GLU A 291 -20.52 5.66 3.60
N ASP A 292 -20.57 5.06 4.81
CA ASP A 292 -20.38 5.78 6.08
C ASP A 292 -19.03 6.51 6.14
N TYR A 293 -17.95 5.83 5.73
CA TYR A 293 -16.63 6.46 5.64
C TYR A 293 -16.65 7.67 4.70
N ARG A 294 -17.20 7.52 3.48
CA ARG A 294 -17.31 8.60 2.49
C ARG A 294 -18.10 9.77 3.07
N GLU A 295 -19.28 9.53 3.63
CA GLU A 295 -20.13 10.55 4.25
C GLU A 295 -19.40 11.29 5.38
N SER A 296 -18.71 10.55 6.27
CA SER A 296 -17.96 11.11 7.39
C SER A 296 -16.76 11.97 6.99
N VAL A 297 -16.24 11.78 5.76
CA VAL A 297 -15.15 12.55 5.16
C VAL A 297 -15.67 13.80 4.44
N THR A 298 -16.90 13.77 3.91
CA THR A 298 -17.58 14.90 3.24
C THR A 298 -18.29 15.87 4.19
N TYR A 299 -17.74 16.17 5.37
CA TYR A 299 -18.34 17.18 6.25
C TYR A 299 -18.44 18.54 5.51
N ASP A 300 -19.66 18.88 5.09
CA ASP A 300 -19.98 20.16 4.49
C ASP A 300 -19.52 21.26 5.44
N THR A 301 -18.77 22.22 4.89
CA THR A 301 -18.26 23.39 5.60
C THR A 301 -19.36 24.39 5.99
N GLU A 302 -20.63 23.95 5.97
CA GLU A 302 -21.81 24.79 6.16
C GLU A 302 -22.71 24.24 7.27
N ARG A 303 -22.45 24.66 8.51
CA ARG A 303 -23.46 25.26 9.41
C ARG A 303 -22.85 25.86 10.66
#